data_AF-A0A925UDF2-F1
#
_entry.id   AF-A0A925UDF2-F1
#
_cell.length_a   1.000
_cell.length_b   1.000
_cell.length_c   1.000
_cell.angle_alpha   90.00
_cell.angle_beta   90.00
_cell.angle_gamma   90.00
#
_symmetry.space_group_name_H-M   'P 1'
#
loop_
_entity.id
_entity.type
_entity.pdbx_description
1 polymer ?
#
loop_
_entity_poly.entity_id
_entity_poly.type
_entity_poly.pdbx_seq_one_letter_code
_entity_poly.pdbx_strand_id
1 'polypeptide(L)'
;MFGCFKFIKNADKTLRIFFKNIPLKTDINILVDVIIYYSKGYDKYLNDLFSAVQAKSMAFLESGEIYLDFYMYRKEDIMNLGACIDMIDERTKTMLLRIRNSEDVDNFIKFLKLSDSEKTARIDEIIEFLLQDKDCIFNPKKAKQAVNIDIPASFRGLAPDYDTIKDILFKGNPVIYKFKDAYGILKIKYSSVRDIDFRLAYEKLGMSTDDIKKIEDLYVWHHLDDWDPVSGEGTMQLVLKSLHNSTGYDNALNHTGGVALWKWYYLIYYS
;
A
#
# COMPACT_ATOMS: atom_id res chain seq x y z
N MET A 1 1.09 -10.55 30.53
CA MET A 1 1.78 -11.72 29.94
C MET A 1 2.76 -11.18 28.92
N PHE A 2 4.06 -11.22 29.22
CA PHE A 2 5.10 -10.55 28.43
C PHE A 2 5.30 -11.24 27.07
N GLY A 3 5.35 -10.46 26.00
CA GLY A 3 5.58 -10.95 24.64
C GLY A 3 6.97 -11.58 24.48
N CYS A 4 7.04 -12.74 23.83
CA CYS A 4 8.31 -13.34 23.42
C CYS A 4 8.73 -12.74 22.07
N PHE A 5 9.99 -12.31 21.98
CA PHE A 5 10.63 -11.95 20.72
C PHE A 5 11.33 -13.16 20.13
N LYS A 6 11.24 -13.32 18.81
CA LYS A 6 12.10 -14.24 18.06
C LYS A 6 12.83 -13.43 16.99
N PHE A 7 14.14 -13.60 16.92
CA PHE A 7 14.96 -13.06 15.84
C PHE A 7 15.35 -14.21 14.94
N ILE A 8 15.00 -14.14 13.65
CA ILE A 8 15.38 -15.16 12.68
C ILE A 8 16.22 -14.48 11.60
N LYS A 9 17.50 -14.87 11.53
CA LYS A 9 18.38 -14.58 10.40
C LYS A 9 18.11 -15.64 9.34
N ASN A 10 17.53 -15.25 8.22
CA ASN A 10 17.22 -16.18 7.14
C ASN A 10 18.37 -16.25 6.13
N ALA A 11 18.44 -17.35 5.38
CA ALA A 11 19.43 -17.57 4.31
C ALA A 11 19.28 -16.57 3.15
N ASP A 12 18.12 -15.93 3.02
CA ASP A 12 17.80 -14.91 2.01
C ASP A 12 18.27 -13.49 2.38
N LYS A 13 19.09 -13.36 3.43
CA LYS A 13 19.58 -12.07 3.96
C LYS A 13 18.47 -11.17 4.50
N THR A 14 17.37 -11.75 4.99
CA THR A 14 16.39 -11.00 5.78
C THR A 14 16.65 -11.19 7.28
N LEU A 15 16.62 -10.09 8.03
CA LEU A 15 16.34 -10.16 9.46
C LEU A 15 14.82 -10.15 9.60
N ARG A 16 14.24 -11.05 10.40
CA ARG A 16 12.83 -11.00 10.83
C ARG A 16 12.75 -10.85 12.34
N ILE A 17 12.02 -9.85 12.81
CA ILE A 17 11.71 -9.61 14.22
C ILE A 17 10.25 -9.98 14.42
N PHE A 18 9.91 -10.79 15.42
CA PHE A 18 8.53 -11.18 15.71
C PHE A 18 8.06 -10.54 17.03
N PHE A 19 6.93 -9.81 17.02
CA PHE A 19 6.32 -9.19 18.22
C PHE A 19 5.05 -9.93 18.68
N LYS A 20 5.14 -10.83 19.65
CA LYS A 20 3.96 -11.57 20.14
C LYS A 20 3.14 -10.77 21.15
N ASN A 21 1.82 -10.70 20.94
CA ASN A 21 0.80 -10.13 21.85
C ASN A 21 0.95 -8.63 22.13
N ILE A 22 0.74 -7.78 21.11
CA ILE A 22 0.52 -6.35 21.33
C ILE A 22 -0.96 -6.16 21.68
N PRO A 23 -1.32 -5.76 22.90
CA PRO A 23 -2.70 -5.45 23.22
C PRO A 23 -3.04 -4.08 22.62
N LEU A 24 -3.56 -4.08 21.40
CA LEU A 24 -4.32 -2.95 20.89
C LEU A 24 -5.74 -3.01 21.48
N LYS A 25 -6.38 -1.87 21.71
CA LYS A 25 -7.80 -1.81 22.12
C LYS A 25 -8.77 -2.33 21.04
N THR A 26 -8.24 -2.73 19.90
CA THR A 26 -8.92 -3.41 18.80
C THR A 26 -8.43 -4.86 18.74
N ASP A 27 -9.23 -5.81 18.24
CA ASP A 27 -8.90 -7.25 18.10
C ASP A 27 -7.73 -7.55 17.13
N ILE A 28 -6.84 -6.59 16.91
CA ILE A 28 -5.69 -6.69 16.03
C ILE A 28 -4.46 -7.01 16.90
N ASN A 29 -4.15 -8.29 17.01
CA ASN A 29 -2.80 -8.71 17.35
C ASN A 29 -1.91 -8.39 16.13
N ILE A 30 -1.22 -7.24 16.14
CA ILE A 30 -0.18 -6.96 15.16
C ILE A 30 1.06 -7.72 15.61
N LEU A 31 1.54 -8.63 14.79
CA LEU A 31 2.86 -9.21 14.94
C LEU A 31 3.69 -8.68 13.76
N VAL A 32 4.53 -7.68 14.01
CA VAL A 32 5.29 -6.99 12.97
C VAL A 32 6.50 -7.83 12.60
N ASP A 33 6.49 -8.46 11.43
CA ASP A 33 7.71 -8.99 10.81
C ASP A 33 8.51 -7.81 10.24
N VAL A 34 9.54 -7.33 10.95
CA VAL A 34 10.49 -6.34 10.39
C VAL A 34 11.41 -7.07 9.43
N ILE A 35 11.29 -6.83 8.12
CA ILE A 35 12.21 -7.38 7.10
C ILE A 35 13.24 -6.32 6.71
N ILE A 36 14.53 -6.56 7.00
CA ILE A 36 15.63 -5.69 6.55
C ILE A 36 16.31 -6.31 5.32
N TYR A 37 16.30 -5.59 4.19
CA TYR A 37 17.04 -5.94 2.98
C TYR A 37 18.36 -5.17 2.93
N TYR A 38 19.49 -5.84 2.66
CA TYR A 38 20.82 -5.21 2.58
C TYR A 38 21.68 -5.74 1.42
N SER A 39 22.57 -4.89 0.91
CA SER A 39 23.51 -5.22 -0.16
C SER A 39 24.74 -5.99 0.34
N LYS A 40 25.48 -6.65 -0.58
CA LYS A 40 26.68 -7.45 -0.28
C LYS A 40 27.76 -6.55 0.37
N GLY A 41 28.20 -6.85 1.61
CA GLY A 41 29.27 -6.11 2.30
C GLY A 41 28.99 -5.70 3.75
N TYR A 42 27.75 -5.86 4.24
CA TYR A 42 27.31 -5.36 5.55
C TYR A 42 27.20 -6.41 6.67
N ASP A 43 27.76 -7.61 6.48
CA ASP A 43 27.59 -8.75 7.40
C ASP A 43 28.08 -8.49 8.83
N LYS A 44 29.15 -7.67 8.98
CA LYS A 44 29.67 -7.26 10.29
C LYS A 44 28.67 -6.37 11.03
N TYR A 45 28.09 -5.38 10.33
CA TYR A 45 27.14 -4.43 10.89
C TYR A 45 25.86 -5.10 11.37
N LEU A 46 25.40 -6.14 10.66
CA LEU A 46 24.24 -6.93 11.05
C LEU A 46 24.48 -7.80 12.27
N ASN A 47 25.66 -8.38 12.42
CA ASN A 47 25.98 -9.14 13.62
C ASN A 47 26.08 -8.23 14.85
N ASP A 48 26.67 -7.03 14.69
CA ASP A 48 26.72 -6.01 15.73
C ASP A 48 25.31 -5.49 16.08
N LEU A 49 24.46 -5.28 15.07
CA LEU A 49 23.04 -4.96 15.26
C LEU A 49 22.35 -6.08 16.04
N PHE A 50 22.48 -7.34 15.62
CA PHE A 50 21.84 -8.51 16.23
C PHE A 50 22.24 -8.69 17.71
N SER A 51 23.54 -8.61 18.01
CA SER A 51 24.05 -8.70 19.38
C SER A 51 23.58 -7.55 20.26
N ALA A 52 23.51 -6.32 19.72
CA ALA A 52 23.03 -5.18 20.47
C ALA A 52 21.50 -5.19 20.69
N VAL A 53 20.74 -5.68 19.71
CA VAL A 53 19.29 -5.91 19.84
C VAL A 53 19.01 -6.90 20.97
N GLN A 54 19.71 -8.05 20.96
CA GLN A 54 19.53 -9.13 21.92
C GLN A 54 19.94 -8.74 23.35
N ALA A 55 21.01 -7.96 23.50
CA ALA A 55 21.47 -7.49 24.81
C ALA A 55 20.52 -6.46 25.45
N LYS A 56 19.89 -5.59 24.66
CA LYS A 56 19.01 -4.53 25.17
C LYS A 56 17.53 -4.93 25.26
N SER A 57 17.04 -5.84 24.42
CA SER A 57 15.68 -6.40 24.56
C SER A 57 15.46 -7.10 25.90
N MET A 58 16.52 -7.64 26.50
CA MET A 58 16.50 -8.26 27.83
C MET A 58 16.37 -7.23 28.97
N ALA A 59 16.82 -5.98 28.78
CA ALA A 59 16.71 -4.91 29.77
C ALA A 59 15.37 -4.15 29.71
N PHE A 60 14.65 -4.24 28.59
CA PHE A 60 13.44 -3.44 28.29
C PHE A 60 12.11 -4.17 28.59
N LEU A 61 12.15 -5.46 28.93
CA LEU A 61 10.98 -6.25 29.30
C LEU A 61 10.28 -5.78 30.60
N GLU A 62 10.91 -4.88 31.36
CA GLU A 62 10.41 -4.43 32.67
C GLU A 62 9.49 -3.18 32.61
N SER A 63 9.50 -2.38 31.52
CA SER A 63 8.82 -1.07 31.51
C SER A 63 7.52 -0.98 30.71
N GLY A 64 7.16 -1.97 29.89
CA GLY A 64 5.90 -1.99 29.13
C GLY A 64 5.79 -0.98 27.96
N GLU A 65 6.76 -0.09 27.76
CA GLU A 65 6.82 0.90 26.66
C GLU A 65 7.65 0.38 25.46
N ILE A 66 7.29 -0.81 24.98
CA ILE A 66 8.20 -1.65 24.16
C ILE A 66 8.38 -1.16 22.70
N TYR A 67 7.48 -0.32 22.16
CA TYR A 67 7.33 -0.23 20.70
C TYR A 67 8.11 0.89 20.00
N LEU A 68 8.26 2.06 20.63
CA LEU A 68 8.85 3.22 19.95
C LEU A 68 10.37 3.24 19.97
N ASP A 69 11.00 2.70 21.01
CA ASP A 69 12.41 2.99 21.25
C ASP A 69 13.36 2.15 20.36
N PHE A 70 13.05 0.89 20.09
CA PHE A 70 13.81 0.07 19.14
C PHE A 70 13.86 0.70 17.74
N TYR A 71 12.73 1.29 17.38
CA TYR A 71 12.49 1.89 16.08
C TYR A 71 13.12 3.29 15.97
N MET A 72 13.13 4.07 17.05
CA MET A 72 13.77 5.38 17.14
C MET A 72 15.31 5.31 17.20
N TYR A 73 15.88 4.33 17.91
CA TYR A 73 17.32 4.33 18.24
C TYR A 73 18.28 3.88 17.12
N ARG A 74 17.77 3.23 16.05
CA ARG A 74 18.62 2.60 15.01
C ARG A 74 18.19 2.95 13.58
N LYS A 75 17.18 3.81 13.44
CA LYS A 75 16.64 4.29 12.16
C LYS A 75 17.70 4.96 11.29
N GLU A 76 18.57 5.77 11.89
CA GLU A 76 19.62 6.49 11.16
C GLU A 76 20.61 5.52 10.50
N ASP A 77 21.03 4.48 11.23
CA ASP A 77 21.95 3.46 10.73
C ASP A 77 21.36 2.65 9.56
N ILE A 78 20.05 2.33 9.60
CA ILE A 78 19.37 1.52 8.56
C ILE A 78 19.09 2.37 7.31
N MET A 79 18.63 3.61 7.48
CA MET A 79 18.35 4.50 6.35
C MET A 79 19.60 4.95 5.60
N ASN A 80 20.72 5.13 6.31
CA ASN A 80 22.01 5.45 5.68
C ASN A 80 22.49 4.39 4.68
N LEU A 81 21.87 3.19 4.68
CA LEU A 81 22.13 2.10 3.74
C LEU A 81 21.16 2.05 2.56
N GLY A 82 20.20 2.98 2.47
CA GLY A 82 19.13 2.96 1.46
C GLY A 82 18.12 1.82 1.67
N ALA A 83 18.09 1.23 2.87
CA ALA A 83 17.16 0.15 3.20
C ALA A 83 15.80 0.70 3.65
N CYS A 84 14.72 -0.01 3.30
CA CYS A 84 13.38 0.19 3.85
C CYS A 84 13.03 -0.98 4.76
N ILE A 85 12.10 -0.74 5.70
CA ILE A 85 11.57 -1.77 6.58
C ILE A 85 10.13 -2.04 6.15
N ASP A 86 9.79 -3.29 5.89
CA ASP A 86 8.40 -3.66 5.66
C ASP A 86 7.77 -4.07 7.00
N MET A 87 6.63 -3.47 7.33
CA MET A 87 5.73 -3.88 8.41
C MET A 87 4.71 -4.84 7.82
N ILE A 88 4.67 -6.08 8.33
CA ILE A 88 3.79 -7.14 7.82
C ILE A 88 2.84 -7.59 8.94
N ASP A 89 1.58 -7.85 8.60
CA ASP A 89 0.64 -8.56 9.45
C ASP A 89 0.93 -10.06 9.37
N GLU A 90 1.41 -10.65 10.48
CA GLU A 90 1.77 -12.06 10.51
C GLU A 90 0.59 -13.01 10.22
N ARG A 91 -0.64 -12.65 10.61
CA ARG A 91 -1.81 -13.53 10.46
C ARG A 91 -2.17 -13.70 8.99
N THR A 92 -2.12 -12.59 8.26
CA THR A 92 -2.48 -12.54 6.84
C THR A 92 -1.27 -12.67 5.92
N LYS A 93 -0.05 -12.51 6.46
CA LYS A 93 1.21 -12.35 5.72
C LYS A 93 1.19 -11.16 4.74
N THR A 94 0.32 -10.19 4.99
CA THR A 94 0.14 -9.01 4.14
C THR A 94 0.99 -7.86 4.66
N MET A 95 1.68 -7.16 3.76
CA MET A 95 2.38 -5.92 4.09
C MET A 95 1.37 -4.83 4.44
N LEU A 96 1.59 -4.14 5.56
CA LEU A 96 0.77 -3.03 6.05
C LEU A 96 1.38 -1.68 5.67
N LEU A 97 2.70 -1.57 5.80
CA LEU A 97 3.43 -0.33 5.64
C LEU A 97 4.88 -0.61 5.23
N ARG A 98 5.37 0.06 4.18
CA ARG A 98 6.78 0.21 3.91
C ARG A 98 7.27 1.47 4.59
N ILE A 99 8.07 1.25 5.60
CA ILE A 99 8.68 2.27 6.41
C ILE A 99 9.92 2.79 5.68
N ARG A 100 9.96 4.11 5.49
CA ARG A 100 11.15 4.79 5.02
C ARG A 100 11.79 5.57 6.16
N ASN A 101 10.99 6.19 7.03
CA ASN A 101 11.49 6.96 8.15
C ASN A 101 10.56 6.81 9.39
N SER A 102 10.96 7.36 10.55
CA SER A 102 10.20 7.19 11.79
C SER A 102 8.89 7.93 11.81
N GLU A 103 8.84 9.09 11.15
CA GLU A 103 7.62 9.86 11.03
C GLU A 103 6.55 9.06 10.30
N ASP A 104 6.93 8.18 9.35
CA ASP A 104 5.99 7.27 8.71
C ASP A 104 5.30 6.35 9.73
N VAL A 105 6.03 5.78 10.69
CA VAL A 105 5.43 4.90 11.71
C VAL A 105 4.63 5.70 12.71
N ASP A 106 5.13 6.84 13.15
CA ASP A 106 4.42 7.70 14.11
C ASP A 106 3.08 8.14 13.51
N ASN A 107 3.07 8.58 12.24
CA ASN A 107 1.86 8.95 11.54
C ASN A 107 0.95 7.74 11.30
N PHE A 108 1.50 6.60 10.85
CA PHE A 108 0.71 5.39 10.64
C PHE A 108 0.00 4.95 11.92
N ILE A 109 0.73 4.84 13.03
CA ILE A 109 0.17 4.46 14.34
C ILE A 109 -0.83 5.50 14.83
N LYS A 110 -0.52 6.80 14.71
CA LYS A 110 -1.40 7.90 15.12
C LYS A 110 -2.77 7.77 14.45
N PHE A 111 -2.80 7.61 13.13
CA PHE A 111 -4.06 7.57 12.38
C PHE A 111 -4.74 6.19 12.44
N LEU A 112 -3.97 5.10 12.59
CA LEU A 112 -4.53 3.76 12.80
C LEU A 112 -5.34 3.65 14.11
N LYS A 113 -4.95 4.41 15.14
CA LYS A 113 -5.58 4.42 16.48
C LYS A 113 -6.88 5.23 16.57
N LEU A 114 -7.23 5.99 15.53
CA LEU A 114 -8.50 6.71 15.49
C LEU A 114 -9.67 5.73 15.57
N SER A 115 -10.76 6.15 16.22
CA SER A 115 -12.05 5.44 16.16
C SER A 115 -12.60 5.46 14.74
N ASP A 116 -13.49 4.52 14.40
CA ASP A 116 -14.05 4.45 13.05
C ASP A 116 -14.74 5.75 12.62
N SER A 117 -15.44 6.44 13.53
CA SER A 117 -16.03 7.76 13.25
C SER A 117 -14.98 8.84 12.97
N GLU A 118 -13.87 8.85 13.71
CA GLU A 118 -12.77 9.80 13.47
C GLU A 118 -12.03 9.48 12.16
N LYS A 119 -11.92 8.19 11.81
CA LYS A 119 -11.32 7.76 10.54
C LYS A 119 -12.16 8.25 9.37
N THR A 120 -13.48 8.08 9.43
CA THR A 120 -14.42 8.55 8.41
C THR A 120 -14.39 10.07 8.29
N ALA A 121 -14.49 10.81 9.39
CA ALA A 121 -14.45 12.27 9.35
C ALA A 121 -13.17 12.80 8.70
N ARG A 122 -12.02 12.21 9.05
CA ARG A 122 -10.72 12.60 8.47
C ARG A 122 -10.64 12.34 6.97
N ILE A 123 -11.11 11.19 6.49
CA ILE A 123 -11.05 10.91 5.05
C ILE A 123 -12.00 11.83 4.27
N ASP A 124 -13.16 12.18 4.83
CA ASP A 124 -14.09 13.14 4.25
C ASP A 124 -13.47 14.54 4.14
N GLU A 125 -12.78 15.03 5.18
CA GLU A 125 -12.04 16.30 5.13
C GLU A 125 -10.98 16.32 4.02
N ILE A 126 -10.26 15.21 3.84
CA ILE A 126 -9.25 15.06 2.78
C ILE A 126 -9.90 15.11 1.40
N ILE A 127 -11.04 14.44 1.22
CA ILE A 127 -11.77 14.44 -0.06
C ILE A 127 -12.29 15.84 -0.36
N GLU A 128 -12.88 16.52 0.62
CA GLU A 128 -13.35 17.90 0.46
C GLU A 128 -12.22 18.85 0.05
N PHE A 129 -11.03 18.68 0.63
CA PHE A 129 -9.85 19.42 0.24
C PHE A 129 -9.43 19.11 -1.22
N LEU A 130 -9.38 17.83 -1.61
CA LEU A 130 -8.98 17.43 -2.96
C LEU A 130 -9.99 17.87 -4.04
N LEU A 131 -11.28 17.94 -3.70
CA LEU A 131 -12.33 18.44 -4.58
C LEU A 131 -12.25 19.95 -4.83
N GLN A 132 -11.39 20.69 -4.12
CA GLN A 132 -11.12 22.10 -4.42
C GLN A 132 -10.03 22.28 -5.48
N ASP A 133 -9.22 21.25 -5.73
CA ASP A 133 -8.16 21.28 -6.72
C ASP A 133 -8.62 20.59 -8.01
N LYS A 134 -8.82 21.39 -9.08
CA LYS A 134 -9.21 20.90 -10.41
C LYS A 134 -8.23 19.86 -10.97
N ASP A 135 -6.97 19.87 -10.54
CA ASP A 135 -5.95 18.93 -11.00
C ASP A 135 -6.07 17.58 -10.27
N CYS A 136 -6.83 17.52 -9.17
CA CYS A 136 -7.15 16.27 -8.47
C CYS A 136 -8.43 15.61 -8.97
N ILE A 137 -9.29 16.33 -9.70
CA ILE A 137 -10.61 15.86 -10.16
C ILE A 137 -10.50 15.29 -11.57
N PHE A 138 -11.05 14.10 -11.78
CA PHE A 138 -11.14 13.53 -13.11
C PHE A 138 -12.13 14.31 -13.98
N ASN A 139 -11.76 14.62 -15.22
CA ASN A 139 -12.60 15.38 -16.15
C ASN A 139 -13.05 14.50 -17.34
N PRO A 140 -14.27 13.93 -17.31
CA PRO A 140 -14.81 13.10 -18.39
C PRO A 140 -14.82 13.78 -19.76
N LYS A 141 -15.07 15.09 -19.82
CA LYS A 141 -15.12 15.82 -21.10
C LYS A 141 -13.74 15.91 -21.74
N LYS A 142 -12.72 16.22 -20.94
CA LYS A 142 -11.32 16.27 -21.39
C LYS A 142 -10.83 14.88 -21.80
N ALA A 143 -11.19 13.85 -21.04
CA ALA A 143 -10.91 12.46 -21.38
C ALA A 143 -11.53 12.08 -22.73
N LYS A 144 -12.82 12.36 -22.94
CA LYS A 144 -13.51 12.10 -24.21
C LYS A 144 -12.81 12.77 -25.39
N GLN A 145 -12.40 14.03 -25.26
CA GLN A 145 -11.67 14.74 -26.31
C GLN A 145 -10.34 14.07 -26.65
N ALA A 146 -9.64 13.51 -25.66
CA ALA A 146 -8.33 12.91 -25.84
C ALA A 146 -8.37 11.48 -26.42
N VAL A 147 -9.34 10.66 -26.01
CA VAL A 147 -9.38 9.22 -26.38
C VAL A 147 -10.62 8.79 -27.15
N ASN A 148 -11.56 9.72 -27.41
CA ASN A 148 -12.83 9.48 -28.10
C ASN A 148 -13.67 8.34 -27.49
N ILE A 149 -13.61 8.19 -26.17
CA ILE A 149 -14.43 7.27 -25.38
C ILE A 149 -15.05 8.07 -24.23
N ASP A 150 -16.33 7.85 -23.96
CA ASP A 150 -17.01 8.35 -22.77
C ASP A 150 -16.55 7.55 -21.55
N ILE A 151 -15.55 8.06 -20.83
CA ILE A 151 -15.06 7.47 -19.57
C ILE A 151 -15.82 8.16 -18.41
N PRO A 152 -16.65 7.42 -17.65
CA PRO A 152 -17.31 7.96 -16.46
C PRO A 152 -16.31 8.36 -15.38
N ALA A 153 -16.71 9.30 -14.54
CA ALA A 153 -16.03 9.55 -13.28
C ALA A 153 -16.50 8.51 -12.24
N SER A 154 -15.61 8.19 -11.31
CA SER A 154 -15.88 7.37 -10.13
C SER A 154 -16.86 8.04 -9.17
N PHE A 155 -17.26 7.32 -8.13
CA PHE A 155 -18.25 7.78 -7.15
C PHE A 155 -17.93 9.15 -6.54
N ARG A 156 -16.65 9.45 -6.25
CA ARG A 156 -16.25 10.77 -5.72
C ARG A 156 -15.76 11.73 -6.79
N GLY A 157 -15.77 11.32 -8.05
CA GLY A 157 -15.35 12.13 -9.18
C GLY A 157 -13.84 12.37 -9.28
N LEU A 158 -13.04 11.76 -8.40
CA LEU A 158 -11.60 11.98 -8.38
C LEU A 158 -10.85 11.09 -9.38
N ALA A 159 -11.42 9.94 -9.75
CA ALA A 159 -10.83 8.95 -10.65
C ALA A 159 -11.72 8.62 -11.87
N PRO A 160 -11.14 8.12 -12.97
CA PRO A 160 -11.92 7.47 -14.02
C PRO A 160 -12.46 6.12 -13.50
N ASP A 161 -13.72 5.80 -13.80
CA ASP A 161 -14.31 4.49 -13.53
C ASP A 161 -14.62 3.77 -14.84
N TYR A 162 -13.96 2.63 -15.05
CA TYR A 162 -14.04 1.88 -16.28
C TYR A 162 -15.08 0.75 -16.27
N ASP A 163 -15.79 0.49 -15.17
CA ASP A 163 -16.69 -0.69 -15.07
C ASP A 163 -17.80 -0.67 -16.12
N THR A 164 -18.45 0.49 -16.31
CA THR A 164 -19.56 0.60 -17.28
C THR A 164 -19.11 0.51 -18.74
N ILE A 165 -17.81 0.61 -19.00
CA ILE A 165 -17.20 0.53 -20.34
C ILE A 165 -16.24 -0.65 -20.50
N LYS A 166 -16.27 -1.62 -19.57
CA LYS A 166 -15.34 -2.76 -19.51
C LYS A 166 -15.16 -3.54 -20.81
N ASP A 167 -16.25 -3.70 -21.57
CA ASP A 167 -16.27 -4.45 -22.83
C ASP A 167 -15.99 -3.60 -24.07
N ILE A 168 -15.89 -2.27 -23.94
CA ILE A 168 -15.50 -1.41 -25.07
C ILE A 168 -14.10 -1.80 -25.52
N LEU A 169 -13.89 -1.87 -26.84
CA LEU A 169 -12.59 -2.12 -27.42
C LEU A 169 -11.86 -0.80 -27.65
N PHE A 170 -10.72 -0.59 -26.97
CA PHE A 170 -9.79 0.48 -27.27
C PHE A 170 -8.54 -0.10 -27.92
N LYS A 171 -8.22 0.34 -29.15
CA LYS A 171 -7.14 -0.22 -29.96
C LYS A 171 -7.21 -1.75 -30.07
N GLY A 172 -8.42 -2.28 -30.25
CA GLY A 172 -8.69 -3.71 -30.43
C GLY A 172 -8.68 -4.55 -29.14
N ASN A 173 -8.47 -3.95 -27.96
CA ASN A 173 -8.42 -4.67 -26.69
C ASN A 173 -9.55 -4.18 -25.74
N PRO A 174 -10.18 -5.07 -24.96
CA PRO A 174 -11.13 -4.67 -23.93
C PRO A 174 -10.51 -3.71 -22.92
N VAL A 175 -11.28 -2.71 -22.49
CA VAL A 175 -10.84 -1.71 -21.51
C VAL A 175 -10.46 -2.35 -20.18
N ILE A 176 -11.28 -3.28 -19.67
CA ILE A 176 -10.97 -4.05 -18.45
C ILE A 176 -10.64 -5.49 -18.84
N TYR A 177 -9.56 -6.02 -18.28
CA TYR A 177 -9.19 -7.41 -18.49
C TYR A 177 -10.23 -8.34 -17.88
N LYS A 178 -10.64 -9.36 -18.63
CA LYS A 178 -11.51 -10.45 -18.15
C LYS A 178 -10.68 -11.72 -18.02
N PHE A 179 -10.53 -12.22 -16.80
CA PHE A 179 -9.89 -13.50 -16.52
C PHE A 179 -10.95 -14.58 -16.31
N LYS A 180 -11.02 -15.55 -17.22
CA LYS A 180 -12.10 -16.56 -17.25
C LYS A 180 -13.47 -15.85 -17.30
N ASP A 181 -14.32 -16.06 -16.30
CA ASP A 181 -15.64 -15.44 -16.22
C ASP A 181 -15.69 -14.16 -15.35
N ALA A 182 -14.56 -13.73 -14.78
CA ALA A 182 -14.48 -12.57 -13.89
C ALA A 182 -13.76 -11.39 -14.54
N TYR A 183 -14.34 -10.20 -14.43
CA TYR A 183 -13.61 -8.96 -14.74
C TYR A 183 -12.59 -8.69 -13.65
N GLY A 184 -11.47 -8.06 -14.00
CA GLY A 184 -10.48 -7.56 -13.06
C GLY A 184 -10.98 -6.35 -12.29
N ILE A 185 -12.09 -6.47 -11.57
CA ILE A 185 -12.68 -5.46 -10.69
C ILE A 185 -12.86 -6.11 -9.32
N LEU A 186 -12.14 -5.63 -8.32
CA LEU A 186 -12.13 -6.23 -6.99
C LEU A 186 -11.69 -5.22 -5.92
N LYS A 187 -11.97 -5.53 -4.66
CA LYS A 187 -11.40 -4.80 -3.52
C LYS A 187 -10.19 -5.51 -2.93
N ILE A 188 -9.18 -4.78 -2.52
CA ILE A 188 -8.05 -5.29 -1.71
C ILE A 188 -7.79 -4.37 -0.54
N LYS A 189 -7.13 -4.89 0.49
CA LYS A 189 -6.48 -4.06 1.52
C LYS A 189 -5.19 -3.47 0.95
N TYR A 190 -5.01 -2.16 1.12
CA TYR A 190 -3.83 -1.44 0.62
C TYR A 190 -2.62 -1.68 1.51
N SER A 191 -1.45 -1.86 0.90
CA SER A 191 -0.21 -2.27 1.55
C SER A 191 0.86 -1.18 1.69
N SER A 192 0.62 0.02 1.15
CA SER A 192 1.56 1.14 0.94
C SER A 192 2.59 0.95 -0.20
N VAL A 193 2.52 -0.16 -0.94
CA VAL A 193 3.40 -0.46 -2.07
C VAL A 193 2.57 -0.97 -3.25
N ARG A 194 2.57 -0.25 -4.39
CA ARG A 194 1.73 -0.58 -5.55
C ARG A 194 1.98 -1.98 -6.09
N ASP A 195 3.22 -2.41 -6.20
CA ASP A 195 3.54 -3.75 -6.71
C ASP A 195 2.98 -4.86 -5.81
N ILE A 196 2.89 -4.61 -4.51
CA ILE A 196 2.30 -5.55 -3.55
C ILE A 196 0.79 -5.57 -3.71
N ASP A 197 0.15 -4.40 -3.87
CA ASP A 197 -1.28 -4.32 -4.18
C ASP A 197 -1.63 -5.05 -5.48
N PHE A 198 -0.81 -4.87 -6.53
CA PHE A 198 -0.99 -5.53 -7.81
C PHE A 198 -0.93 -7.05 -7.66
N ARG A 199 0.04 -7.55 -6.88
CA ARG A 199 0.16 -8.97 -6.55
C ARG A 199 -1.08 -9.47 -5.79
N LEU A 200 -1.53 -8.75 -4.76
CA LEU A 200 -2.73 -9.11 -3.99
C LEU A 200 -3.98 -9.16 -4.88
N ALA A 201 -4.10 -8.24 -5.84
CA ALA A 201 -5.20 -8.21 -6.80
C ALA A 201 -5.14 -9.41 -7.76
N TYR A 202 -3.97 -9.75 -8.30
CA TYR A 202 -3.79 -10.94 -9.13
C TYR A 202 -4.07 -12.25 -8.37
N GLU A 203 -3.59 -12.36 -7.12
CA GLU A 203 -3.85 -13.50 -6.25
C GLU A 203 -5.36 -13.64 -5.98
N LYS A 204 -6.06 -12.52 -5.75
CA LYS A 204 -7.52 -12.52 -5.53
C LYS A 204 -8.32 -12.90 -6.79
N LEU A 205 -7.81 -12.64 -7.99
CA LEU A 205 -8.35 -13.16 -9.25
C LEU A 205 -8.00 -14.64 -9.50
N GLY A 206 -7.10 -15.23 -8.70
CA GLY A 206 -6.61 -16.59 -8.92
C GLY A 206 -5.74 -16.73 -10.16
N MET A 207 -5.01 -15.68 -10.55
CA MET A 207 -4.09 -15.69 -11.68
C MET A 207 -2.75 -16.31 -11.28
N SER A 208 -2.21 -17.18 -12.14
CA SER A 208 -0.84 -17.69 -11.98
C SER A 208 0.19 -16.68 -12.50
N THR A 209 1.46 -16.88 -12.16
CA THR A 209 2.56 -16.08 -12.71
C THR A 209 2.59 -16.10 -14.24
N ASP A 210 2.27 -17.23 -14.87
CA ASP A 210 2.24 -17.34 -16.33
C ASP A 210 1.04 -16.62 -16.94
N ASP A 211 -0.08 -16.50 -16.22
CA ASP A 211 -1.22 -15.69 -16.66
C ASP A 211 -0.89 -14.20 -16.60
N ILE A 212 -0.20 -13.77 -15.54
CA ILE A 212 0.23 -12.38 -15.35
C ILE A 212 1.20 -11.96 -16.47
N LYS A 213 2.22 -12.78 -16.77
CA LYS A 213 3.20 -12.50 -17.84
C LYS A 213 2.58 -12.27 -19.21
N LYS A 214 1.44 -12.91 -19.50
CA LYS A 214 0.75 -12.74 -20.79
C LYS A 214 0.11 -11.36 -20.95
N ILE A 215 -0.17 -10.67 -19.85
CA ILE A 215 -1.00 -9.45 -19.83
C ILE A 215 -0.33 -8.24 -19.19
N GLU A 216 0.76 -8.43 -18.43
CA GLU A 216 1.42 -7.36 -17.67
C GLU A 216 1.95 -6.20 -18.53
N ASP A 217 2.26 -6.47 -19.79
CA ASP A 217 2.66 -5.43 -20.74
C ASP A 217 1.46 -4.59 -21.22
N LEU A 218 0.27 -5.20 -21.31
CA LEU A 218 -0.94 -4.60 -21.88
C LEU A 218 -1.84 -3.96 -20.83
N TYR A 219 -1.91 -4.52 -19.62
CA TYR A 219 -2.84 -4.10 -18.58
C TYR A 219 -2.08 -3.59 -17.34
N VAL A 220 -2.73 -2.72 -16.57
CA VAL A 220 -2.24 -2.18 -15.31
C VAL A 220 -3.38 -2.06 -14.32
N TRP A 221 -3.09 -2.29 -13.05
CA TRP A 221 -4.05 -2.10 -11.99
C TRP A 221 -4.23 -0.61 -11.68
N HIS A 222 -5.46 -0.14 -11.73
CA HIS A 222 -5.89 1.21 -11.41
C HIS A 222 -6.61 1.23 -10.06
N HIS A 223 -6.13 2.04 -9.12
CA HIS A 223 -6.73 2.24 -7.80
C HIS A 223 -7.83 3.30 -7.86
N LEU A 224 -9.08 2.93 -7.58
CA LEU A 224 -10.22 3.85 -7.55
C LEU A 224 -10.23 4.72 -6.27
N ASP A 225 -11.09 5.74 -6.24
CA ASP A 225 -11.16 6.76 -5.16
C ASP A 225 -12.04 6.37 -3.96
N ASP A 226 -12.33 5.08 -3.80
CA ASP A 226 -13.20 4.54 -2.75
C ASP A 226 -12.43 3.86 -1.60
N TRP A 227 -11.15 4.19 -1.42
CA TRP A 227 -10.37 3.69 -0.29
C TRP A 227 -10.98 4.13 1.04
N ASP A 228 -11.16 3.15 1.93
CA ASP A 228 -11.77 3.30 3.25
C ASP A 228 -10.74 3.03 4.37
N PRO A 229 -10.45 4.02 5.25
CA PRO A 229 -9.51 3.85 6.36
C PRO A 229 -10.00 2.90 7.46
N VAL A 230 -11.29 2.59 7.53
CA VAL A 230 -11.85 1.66 8.54
C VAL A 230 -11.51 0.22 8.17
N SER A 231 -11.85 -0.20 6.95
CA SER A 231 -11.52 -1.54 6.45
C SER A 231 -10.09 -1.66 5.92
N GLY A 232 -9.48 -0.54 5.51
CA GLY A 232 -8.22 -0.47 4.77
C GLY A 232 -8.35 -0.85 3.30
N GLU A 233 -9.59 -1.05 2.80
CA GLU A 233 -9.86 -1.58 1.47
C GLU A 233 -10.17 -0.49 0.44
N GLY A 234 -9.80 -0.73 -0.82
CA GLY A 234 -10.19 0.09 -1.97
C GLY A 234 -10.37 -0.75 -3.23
N THR A 235 -11.10 -0.22 -4.20
CA THR A 235 -11.39 -0.89 -5.47
C THR A 235 -10.22 -0.77 -6.44
N MET A 236 -9.92 -1.88 -7.11
CA MET A 236 -8.91 -2.04 -8.14
C MET A 236 -9.57 -2.43 -9.46
N GLN A 237 -9.17 -1.81 -10.56
CA GLN A 237 -9.59 -2.16 -11.92
C GLN A 237 -8.36 -2.51 -12.78
N LEU A 238 -8.30 -3.71 -13.37
CA LEU A 238 -7.21 -4.14 -14.27
C LEU A 238 -7.47 -3.59 -15.67
N VAL A 239 -7.00 -2.37 -15.90
CA VAL A 239 -7.34 -1.54 -17.07
C VAL A 239 -6.25 -1.61 -18.14
N LEU A 240 -6.66 -1.42 -19.39
CA LEU A 240 -5.74 -1.37 -20.52
C LEU A 240 -4.76 -0.20 -20.34
N LYS A 241 -3.46 -0.52 -20.24
CA LYS A 241 -2.38 0.43 -19.95
C LYS A 241 -2.32 1.57 -20.96
N SER A 242 -2.58 1.29 -22.24
CA SER A 242 -2.59 2.34 -23.26
C SER A 242 -3.72 3.35 -23.05
N LEU A 243 -4.86 2.94 -22.48
CA LEU A 243 -5.94 3.85 -22.14
C LEU A 243 -5.59 4.59 -20.84
N HIS A 244 -5.19 3.88 -19.79
CA HIS A 244 -4.80 4.47 -18.50
C HIS A 244 -3.70 5.54 -18.64
N ASN A 245 -2.70 5.29 -19.47
CA ASN A 245 -1.58 6.20 -19.72
C ASN A 245 -1.81 7.14 -20.90
N SER A 246 -3.03 7.24 -21.45
CA SER A 246 -3.32 8.17 -22.54
C SER A 246 -3.24 9.61 -22.05
N THR A 247 -2.02 10.17 -22.11
CA THR A 247 -1.69 11.54 -21.73
C THR A 247 -0.74 12.14 -22.78
N GLY A 248 -1.19 12.27 -24.02
CA GLY A 248 -0.53 13.20 -24.94
C GLY A 248 -0.68 14.62 -24.40
N TYR A 249 0.44 15.33 -24.16
CA TYR A 249 0.68 16.74 -23.79
C TYR A 249 -0.22 17.46 -22.75
N ASP A 250 -1.43 17.00 -22.46
CA ASP A 250 -2.45 17.77 -21.74
C ASP A 250 -2.92 17.09 -20.44
N ASN A 251 -2.35 15.96 -19.99
CA ASN A 251 -2.82 15.26 -18.78
C ASN A 251 -4.35 15.03 -18.78
N ALA A 252 -4.92 14.57 -19.90
CA ALA A 252 -6.37 14.45 -20.07
C ALA A 252 -7.03 13.44 -19.12
N LEU A 253 -6.24 12.50 -18.59
CA LEU A 253 -6.65 11.53 -17.58
C LEU A 253 -6.01 11.84 -16.21
N ASN A 254 -5.68 13.09 -15.91
CA ASN A 254 -5.23 13.45 -14.57
C ASN A 254 -6.32 13.10 -13.55
N HIS A 255 -5.94 12.51 -12.43
CA HIS A 255 -6.88 12.00 -11.45
C HIS A 255 -6.20 11.74 -10.10
N THR A 256 -7.03 11.69 -9.05
CA THR A 256 -6.64 11.26 -7.71
C THR A 256 -7.32 9.93 -7.38
N GLY A 257 -6.55 8.84 -7.43
CA GLY A 257 -7.01 7.51 -7.03
C GLY A 257 -6.81 7.22 -5.54
N GLY A 258 -7.20 6.02 -5.11
CA GLY A 258 -7.14 5.61 -3.70
C GLY A 258 -5.73 5.59 -3.10
N VAL A 259 -4.69 5.40 -3.92
CA VAL A 259 -3.29 5.54 -3.47
C VAL A 259 -3.04 6.93 -2.91
N ALA A 260 -3.51 7.98 -3.59
CA ALA A 260 -3.35 9.35 -3.12
C ALA A 260 -4.18 9.60 -1.85
N LEU A 261 -5.41 9.08 -1.77
CA LEU A 261 -6.20 9.13 -0.54
C LEU A 261 -5.46 8.52 0.65
N TRP A 262 -4.87 7.33 0.47
CA TRP A 262 -4.05 6.68 1.50
C TRP A 262 -2.85 7.55 1.89
N LYS A 263 -2.14 8.16 0.92
CA LYS A 263 -1.01 9.07 1.18
C LYS A 263 -1.42 10.26 2.03
N TRP A 264 -2.50 10.94 1.65
CA TRP A 264 -3.01 12.12 2.37
C TRP A 264 -3.52 11.75 3.77
N TYR A 265 -4.13 10.59 3.89
CA TYR A 265 -4.64 10.12 5.17
C TYR A 265 -3.53 9.87 6.18
N TYR A 266 -2.53 9.08 5.78
CA TYR A 266 -1.43 8.72 6.66
C TYR A 266 -0.27 9.72 6.65
N LEU A 267 -0.21 10.67 5.72
CA LEU A 267 0.94 11.55 5.50
C LEU A 267 2.23 10.76 5.21
N ILE A 268 2.10 9.69 4.42
CA ILE A 268 3.19 8.77 4.10
C ILE A 268 3.28 8.59 2.59
N TYR A 269 4.50 8.43 2.07
CA TYR A 269 4.69 8.10 0.67
C TYR A 269 4.31 6.65 0.37
N TYR A 270 3.31 6.47 -0.48
CA TYR A 270 3.00 5.20 -1.16
C TYR A 270 4.02 4.90 -2.25
N SER A 271 4.72 3.76 -2.09
CA SER A 271 5.79 3.29 -2.97
C SER A 271 5.26 2.76 -4.30
#